data_AF-A0A2A2KI68-F1
#
_entry.id   AF-A0A2A2KI68-F1
#
_cell.length_a   1.000
_cell.length_b   1.000
_cell.length_c   1.000
_cell.angle_alpha   90.00
_cell.angle_beta   90.00
_cell.angle_gamma   90.00
#
_symmetry.space_group_name_H-M   'P 1'
#
loop_
_entity.id
_entity.type
_entity.pdbx_description
1 polymer ?
#
loop_
_entity_poly.entity_id
_entity_poly.type
_entity_poly.pdbx_seq_one_letter_code
_entity_poly.pdbx_strand_id
1 'polypeptide(L)'
;MANDGLRLMDALEVRQFHVLGVSMGGMIAQHLAAMAPERVRSLTLVMSSSGAVGLPAPAPALLQLLARRSAPNREVAIEQQAELLAALGSPQVHDDRAALIEQAAVAYDRAFNPQGAKRQIMAILAEPSRVDAVVHDNDWSKPTSTTAGRRFSPQFVQCTLTHRLTSRVAATSQATVARASEASRRMRSTSTYSVARYTK
;
A
#
# COMPACT_ATOMS: atom_id res chain seq x y z
N MET A 1 8.08 7.67 -2.23
CA MET A 1 7.95 6.97 -0.93
C MET A 1 8.15 5.47 -1.04
N ALA A 2 7.40 4.73 -1.87
CA ALA A 2 7.59 3.27 -1.99
C ALA A 2 9.01 2.89 -2.46
N ASN A 3 9.50 3.55 -3.52
CA ASN A 3 10.87 3.37 -4.01
C ASN A 3 11.93 3.71 -2.95
N ASP A 4 11.69 4.75 -2.14
CA ASP A 4 12.60 5.14 -1.07
C ASP A 4 12.72 4.04 -0.01
N GLY A 5 11.59 3.38 0.30
CA GLY A 5 11.56 2.19 1.14
C GLY A 5 12.39 1.05 0.57
N LEU A 6 12.24 0.71 -0.72
CA LEU A 6 13.04 -0.33 -1.36
C LEU A 6 14.53 -0.02 -1.34
N ARG A 7 14.91 1.23 -1.66
CA ARG A 7 16.31 1.68 -1.62
C ARG A 7 16.91 1.63 -0.22
N LEU A 8 16.11 1.89 0.81
CA LEU A 8 16.54 1.70 2.19
C LEU A 8 16.80 0.22 2.48
N MET A 9 15.93 -0.68 2.04
CA MET A 9 16.14 -2.11 2.22
C MET A 9 17.37 -2.63 1.46
N ASP A 10 17.69 -2.03 0.30
CA ASP A 10 18.93 -2.32 -0.43
C ASP A 10 20.16 -1.88 0.34
N ALA A 11 20.15 -0.66 0.88
CA ALA A 11 21.25 -0.13 1.69
C ALA A 11 21.46 -0.94 3.00
N LEU A 12 20.40 -1.55 3.53
CA LEU A 12 20.46 -2.45 4.68
C LEU A 12 20.73 -3.92 4.30
N GLU A 13 20.92 -4.22 3.02
CA GLU A 13 21.16 -5.56 2.48
C GLU A 13 20.04 -6.58 2.79
N VAL A 14 18.82 -6.12 3.06
CA VAL A 14 17.67 -6.97 3.37
C VAL A 14 16.94 -7.34 2.09
N ARG A 15 17.10 -8.59 1.66
CA ARG A 15 16.50 -9.07 0.40
C ARG A 15 15.00 -9.31 0.47
N GLN A 16 14.49 -9.84 1.58
CA GLN A 16 13.07 -10.14 1.79
C GLN A 16 12.59 -9.66 3.15
N PHE A 17 11.38 -9.11 3.23
CA PHE A 17 10.85 -8.49 4.45
C PHE A 17 9.32 -8.55 4.52
N HIS A 18 8.79 -8.29 5.72
CA HIS A 18 7.36 -8.14 5.97
C HIS A 18 7.01 -6.65 5.97
N VAL A 19 5.87 -6.28 5.41
CA VAL A 19 5.44 -4.88 5.30
C VAL A 19 4.15 -4.66 6.08
N LEU A 20 4.19 -3.74 7.03
CA LEU A 20 3.01 -3.22 7.73
C LEU A 20 2.76 -1.78 7.27
N GLY A 21 1.58 -1.52 6.71
CA GLY A 21 1.18 -0.19 6.29
C GLY A 21 -0.09 0.26 7.00
N VAL A 22 -0.05 1.42 7.64
CA VAL A 22 -1.19 2.02 8.34
C VAL A 22 -1.67 3.25 7.58
N SER A 23 -2.96 3.36 7.26
CA SER A 23 -3.55 4.51 6.57
C SER A 23 -2.84 4.83 5.25
N MET A 24 -2.30 6.04 5.06
CA MET A 24 -1.45 6.40 3.91
C MET A 24 -0.24 5.47 3.76
N GLY A 25 0.33 5.00 4.88
CA GLY A 25 1.39 3.98 4.87
C GLY A 25 0.95 2.68 4.22
N GLY A 26 -0.34 2.33 4.28
CA GLY A 26 -0.92 1.20 3.54
C GLY A 26 -0.97 1.42 2.03
N MET A 27 -1.15 2.66 1.57
CA MET A 27 -1.09 3.00 0.13
C MET A 27 0.35 2.86 -0.38
N ILE A 28 1.31 3.36 0.39
CA ILE A 28 2.75 3.22 0.10
C ILE A 28 3.17 1.75 0.11
N ALA A 29 2.70 0.97 1.08
CA ALA A 29 3.01 -0.44 1.21
C ALA A 29 2.46 -1.28 0.04
N GLN A 30 1.26 -0.95 -0.46
CA GLN A 30 0.70 -1.57 -1.67
C GLN A 30 1.58 -1.30 -2.89
N HIS A 31 2.01 -0.05 -3.10
CA HIS A 31 2.96 0.28 -4.17
C HIS A 31 4.28 -0.45 -4.04
N LEU A 32 4.83 -0.51 -2.83
CA LEU A 32 6.09 -1.21 -2.57
C LEU A 32 5.97 -2.69 -2.94
N ALA A 33 4.87 -3.33 -2.52
CA ALA A 33 4.61 -4.74 -2.85
C ALA A 33 4.36 -4.98 -4.34
N ALA A 34 3.73 -4.03 -5.04
CA ALA A 34 3.56 -4.10 -6.49
C ALA A 34 4.88 -3.92 -7.26
N MET A 35 5.78 -3.07 -6.75
CA MET A 35 7.07 -2.78 -7.38
C MET A 35 8.11 -3.89 -7.20
N ALA A 36 8.08 -4.64 -6.10
CA ALA A 36 9.06 -5.69 -5.79
C ALA A 36 8.40 -6.87 -5.04
N PRO A 37 7.47 -7.58 -5.68
CA PRO A 37 6.67 -8.62 -5.03
C PRO A 37 7.50 -9.78 -4.47
N GLU A 38 8.60 -10.15 -5.13
CA GLU A 38 9.54 -11.19 -4.72
C GLU A 38 10.26 -10.87 -3.40
N ARG A 39 10.23 -9.60 -2.98
CA ARG A 39 10.83 -9.11 -1.72
C ARG A 39 9.84 -9.06 -0.56
N VAL A 40 8.53 -9.08 -0.81
CA VAL A 40 7.51 -8.90 0.24
C VAL A 40 6.95 -10.25 0.70
N ARG A 41 7.38 -10.72 1.87
CA ARG A 41 6.93 -12.01 2.46
C ARG A 41 5.48 -11.99 2.95
N SER A 42 5.05 -10.85 3.48
CA SER A 42 3.66 -10.60 3.83
C SER A 42 3.37 -9.11 3.81
N LEU A 43 2.13 -8.76 3.48
CA LEU A 43 1.61 -7.41 3.54
C LEU A 43 0.48 -7.36 4.56
N THR A 44 0.61 -6.48 5.55
CA THR A 44 -0.43 -6.20 6.54
C THR A 44 -0.87 -4.76 6.40
N LEU A 45 -2.12 -4.56 6.02
CA LEU A 45 -2.71 -3.24 5.87
C LEU A 45 -3.64 -2.98 7.04
N VAL A 46 -3.53 -1.81 7.67
CA VAL A 46 -4.41 -1.38 8.76
C VAL A 46 -5.04 -0.06 8.34
N MET A 47 -6.36 0.05 8.47
CA MET A 47 -7.13 1.29 8.22
C MET A 47 -6.78 1.97 6.88
N SER A 48 -6.57 1.16 5.83
CA SER A 48 -6.16 1.61 4.50
C SER A 48 -7.06 0.98 3.43
N SER A 49 -7.09 1.57 2.24
CA SER A 49 -7.92 1.09 1.13
C SER A 49 -7.12 0.96 -0.18
N SER A 50 -7.61 0.09 -1.07
CA SER A 50 -7.09 -0.06 -2.43
C SER A 50 -7.52 1.08 -3.36
N GLY A 51 -8.48 1.90 -2.94
CA GLY A 51 -9.05 2.96 -3.79
C GLY A 51 -9.98 2.42 -4.88
N ALA A 52 -10.45 1.18 -4.72
CA ALA A 52 -11.44 0.58 -5.62
C ALA A 52 -12.68 1.46 -5.76
N VAL A 53 -13.24 1.47 -6.97
CA VAL A 53 -14.51 2.15 -7.25
C VAL A 53 -15.61 1.57 -6.37
N GLY A 54 -16.44 2.44 -5.78
CA GLY A 54 -17.57 2.05 -4.93
C GLY A 54 -17.25 1.94 -3.43
N LEU A 55 -16.00 2.17 -3.01
CA LEU A 55 -15.68 2.31 -1.58
C LEU A 55 -16.24 3.62 -1.00
N PRO A 56 -16.63 3.64 0.28
CA PRO A 56 -17.17 4.84 0.91
C PRO A 56 -16.12 5.96 0.94
N ALA A 57 -16.54 7.17 0.62
CA ALA A 57 -15.71 8.36 0.78
C ALA A 57 -15.53 8.70 2.27
N PRO A 58 -14.42 9.36 2.65
CA PRO A 58 -14.25 9.89 4.00
C PRO A 58 -15.38 10.87 4.35
N ALA A 59 -15.78 10.89 5.63
CA ALA A 59 -16.77 11.85 6.10
C ALA A 59 -16.32 13.30 5.83
N PRO A 60 -17.20 14.19 5.30
CA PRO A 60 -16.83 15.58 5.02
C PRO A 60 -16.26 16.34 6.22
N ALA A 61 -16.77 16.08 7.43
CA ALA A 61 -16.26 16.67 8.66
C ALA A 61 -14.79 16.28 8.93
N LEU A 62 -14.42 15.01 8.68
CA LEU A 62 -13.05 14.57 8.79
C LEU A 62 -12.15 15.23 7.74
N LEU A 63 -12.63 15.41 6.50
CA LEU A 63 -11.91 16.13 5.47
C LEU A 63 -11.64 17.59 5.86
N GLN A 64 -12.60 18.26 6.52
CA GLN A 64 -12.41 19.62 7.03
C GLN A 64 -11.34 19.67 8.14
N LEU A 65 -11.38 18.74 9.10
CA LEU A 65 -10.35 18.63 10.13
C LEU A 65 -8.97 18.34 9.52
N LEU A 66 -8.93 17.50 8.47
CA LEU A 66 -7.70 17.24 7.72
C LEU A 66 -7.18 18.51 7.03
N ALA A 67 -8.04 19.36 6.48
CA ALA A 67 -7.64 20.59 5.80
C ALA A 67 -7.15 21.70 6.74
N ARG A 68 -7.58 21.69 8.01
CA ARG A 68 -7.20 22.68 9.05
C ARG A 68 -5.79 22.39 9.60
N ARG A 69 -4.76 22.71 8.79
CA ARG A 69 -3.34 22.49 9.15
C ARG A 69 -2.53 23.74 9.42
N SER A 70 -3.08 24.91 9.14
CA SER A 70 -2.46 26.17 9.53
C SER A 70 -2.94 26.54 10.93
N ALA A 71 -1.98 26.89 11.80
CA ALA A 71 -2.25 27.36 13.16
C ALA A 71 -1.38 28.61 13.42
N PRO A 72 -1.95 29.65 14.06
CA PRO A 72 -1.22 30.89 14.34
C PRO A 72 -0.17 30.75 15.45
N ASN A 73 -0.32 29.74 16.31
CA ASN A 73 0.57 29.47 17.43
C ASN A 73 0.52 27.97 17.80
N ARG A 74 1.38 27.59 18.75
CA ARG A 74 1.55 26.21 19.22
C ARG A 74 0.29 25.67 19.88
N GLU A 75 -0.35 26.48 20.72
CA GLU A 75 -1.54 26.10 21.49
C GLU A 75 -2.67 25.68 20.54
N VAL A 76 -2.95 26.50 19.53
CA VAL A 76 -3.98 26.19 18.53
C VAL A 76 -3.61 24.96 17.70
N ALA A 77 -2.33 24.77 17.37
CA ALA A 77 -1.89 23.61 16.60
C ALA A 77 -2.11 22.30 17.38
N ILE A 78 -1.86 22.31 18.69
CA ILE A 78 -2.06 21.17 19.59
C ILE A 78 -3.54 20.86 19.71
N GLU A 79 -4.38 21.86 19.95
CA GLU A 79 -5.83 21.69 20.04
C GLU A 79 -6.41 21.09 18.74
N GLN A 80 -6.05 21.64 17.59
CA GLN A 80 -6.47 21.14 16.27
C GLN A 80 -6.00 19.70 16.02
N GLN A 81 -4.77 19.37 16.42
CA GLN A 81 -4.24 18.02 16.27
C GLN A 81 -4.96 17.03 17.21
N ALA A 82 -5.26 17.42 18.43
CA ALA A 82 -5.99 16.59 19.38
C ALA A 82 -7.46 16.40 18.96
N GLU A 83 -8.13 17.43 18.42
CA GLU A 83 -9.46 17.30 17.78
C GLU A 83 -9.44 16.29 16.62
N LEU A 84 -8.42 16.34 15.76
CA LEU A 84 -8.28 15.36 14.70
C LEU A 84 -8.12 13.95 15.25
N LEU A 85 -7.28 13.76 16.27
CA LEU A 85 -7.05 12.43 16.87
C LEU A 85 -8.34 11.87 17.47
N ALA A 86 -9.12 12.69 18.15
CA ALA A 86 -10.45 12.31 18.65
C ALA A 86 -11.39 11.90 17.52
N ALA A 87 -11.44 12.68 16.43
CA ALA A 87 -12.30 12.38 15.27
C ALA A 87 -11.86 11.13 14.48
N LEU A 88 -10.58 10.77 14.53
CA LEU A 88 -10.05 9.52 13.98
C LEU A 88 -10.28 8.31 14.91
N GLY A 89 -10.58 8.56 16.18
CA GLY A 89 -10.88 7.54 17.17
C GLY A 89 -12.19 6.80 16.90
N SER A 90 -12.34 5.65 17.55
CA SER A 90 -13.59 4.89 17.51
C SER A 90 -14.68 5.62 18.32
N PRO A 91 -15.90 5.82 17.78
CA PRO A 91 -17.00 6.42 18.55
C PRO A 91 -17.41 5.61 19.79
N GLN A 92 -16.97 4.35 19.89
CA GLN A 92 -17.28 3.44 20.98
C GLN A 92 -16.25 3.52 22.12
N VAL A 93 -15.14 4.23 21.92
CA VAL A 93 -14.06 4.38 22.88
C VAL A 93 -14.05 5.84 23.32
N HIS A 94 -14.23 6.08 24.61
CA HIS A 94 -14.09 7.42 25.17
C HIS A 94 -12.64 7.85 25.04
N ASP A 95 -12.41 9.00 24.43
CA ASP A 95 -11.09 9.59 24.32
C ASP A 95 -10.66 10.23 25.64
N ASP A 96 -9.40 10.08 26.02
CA ASP A 96 -8.83 10.87 27.10
C ASP A 96 -8.29 12.17 26.50
N ARG A 97 -9.02 13.27 26.73
CA ARG A 97 -8.65 14.57 26.17
C ARG A 97 -7.26 15.01 26.61
N ALA A 98 -6.87 14.76 27.85
CA ALA A 98 -5.56 15.16 28.35
C ALA A 98 -4.45 14.37 27.63
N ALA A 99 -4.66 13.07 27.44
CA ALA A 99 -3.71 12.24 26.69
C ALA A 99 -3.61 12.66 25.21
N LEU A 100 -4.72 13.04 24.57
CA LEU A 100 -4.68 13.53 23.19
C LEU A 100 -3.93 14.86 23.04
N ILE A 101 -4.09 15.76 24.02
CA ILE A 101 -3.34 17.03 24.07
C ILE A 101 -1.85 16.76 24.27
N GLU A 102 -1.49 15.87 25.19
CA GLU A 102 -0.09 15.48 25.43
C GLU A 102 0.53 14.87 24.15
N GLN A 103 -0.16 13.93 23.53
CA GLN A 103 0.29 13.32 22.28
C GLN A 103 0.47 14.35 21.16
N ALA A 104 -0.46 15.30 21.04
CA ALA A 104 -0.37 16.38 20.07
C ALA A 104 0.80 17.33 20.35
N ALA A 105 1.06 17.65 21.62
CA ALA A 105 2.20 18.47 22.04
C ALA A 105 3.54 17.82 21.68
N VAL A 106 3.71 16.54 22.02
CA VAL A 106 4.91 15.77 21.67
C VAL A 106 5.12 15.73 20.16
N ALA A 107 4.06 15.52 19.38
CA ALA A 107 4.15 15.50 17.93
C ALA A 107 4.54 16.88 17.34
N TYR A 108 3.98 17.96 17.89
CA TYR A 108 4.31 19.34 17.51
C TYR A 108 5.78 19.65 17.78
N ASP A 109 6.24 19.42 19.01
CA ASP A 109 7.60 19.74 19.43
C ASP A 109 8.65 18.90 18.70
N ARG A 110 8.28 17.67 18.29
CA ARG A 110 9.15 16.81 17.50
C ARG A 110 9.38 17.34 16.09
N ALA A 111 8.32 17.73 15.37
CA ALA A 111 8.42 18.11 13.95
C ALA A 111 7.16 18.81 13.39
N PHE A 112 6.81 20.00 13.90
CA PHE A 112 5.72 20.78 13.30
C PHE A 112 6.06 21.22 11.86
N ASN A 113 5.31 20.70 10.88
CA ASN A 113 5.49 21.04 9.46
C ASN A 113 4.13 21.11 8.72
N PRO A 114 3.44 22.27 8.77
CA PRO A 114 2.10 22.41 8.19
C PRO A 114 2.09 22.26 6.66
N GLN A 115 3.16 22.66 5.99
CA GLN A 115 3.31 22.47 4.55
C GLN A 115 3.51 20.99 4.18
N GLY A 116 4.22 20.23 5.03
CA GLY A 116 4.37 18.79 4.90
C GLY A 116 3.02 18.07 5.00
N ALA A 117 2.21 18.42 6.00
CA ALA A 117 0.87 17.88 6.15
C ALA A 117 -0.02 18.16 4.92
N LYS A 118 0.03 19.40 4.39
CA LYS A 118 -0.70 19.76 3.16
C LYS A 118 -0.27 18.89 1.97
N ARG A 119 1.03 18.69 1.76
CA ARG A 119 1.54 17.82 0.67
C ARG A 119 1.08 16.38 0.83
N GLN A 120 1.08 15.84 2.05
CA GLN A 120 0.60 14.48 2.31
C GLN A 120 -0.88 14.31 1.96
N ILE A 121 -1.73 15.25 2.37
CA ILE A 121 -3.16 15.21 2.04
C ILE A 121 -3.38 15.28 0.54
N MET A 122 -2.67 16.18 -0.16
CA MET A 122 -2.77 16.27 -1.62
C MET A 122 -2.31 14.98 -2.30
N ALA A 123 -1.26 14.33 -1.81
CA ALA A 123 -0.82 13.04 -2.33
C ALA A 123 -1.90 11.95 -2.14
N ILE A 124 -2.54 11.90 -0.97
CA ILE A 124 -3.64 10.95 -0.70
C ILE A 124 -4.81 11.18 -1.67
N LEU A 125 -5.18 12.44 -1.90
CA LEU A 125 -6.30 12.81 -2.77
C LEU A 125 -6.00 12.59 -4.27
N ALA A 126 -4.74 12.74 -4.67
CA ALA A 126 -4.31 12.53 -6.05
C ALA A 126 -4.05 11.04 -6.37
N GLU A 127 -4.05 10.17 -5.37
CA GLU A 127 -3.66 8.78 -5.55
C GLU A 127 -4.74 7.98 -6.34
N PRO A 128 -4.39 7.42 -7.52
CA PRO A 128 -5.31 6.60 -8.31
C PRO A 128 -5.58 5.25 -7.64
N SER A 129 -6.62 4.54 -8.08
CA SER A 129 -6.89 3.15 -7.67
C SER A 129 -5.66 2.26 -7.85
N ARG A 130 -5.38 1.41 -6.86
CA ARG A 130 -4.25 0.49 -6.84
C ARG A 130 -4.68 -0.97 -7.06
N VAL A 131 -5.95 -1.20 -7.38
CA VAL A 131 -6.50 -2.54 -7.60
C VAL A 131 -5.68 -3.30 -8.65
N ASP A 132 -5.44 -2.69 -9.80
CA ASP A 132 -4.73 -3.36 -10.90
C ASP A 132 -3.27 -3.66 -10.52
N ALA A 133 -2.60 -2.72 -9.84
CA ALA A 133 -1.22 -2.87 -9.40
C ALA A 133 -1.04 -4.01 -8.37
N VAL A 134 -2.05 -4.24 -7.52
CA VAL A 134 -2.01 -5.29 -6.49
C VAL A 134 -2.51 -6.64 -7.02
N VAL A 135 -3.38 -6.66 -8.05
CA VAL A 135 -3.99 -7.89 -8.59
C VAL A 135 -3.17 -8.50 -9.72
N HIS A 136 -2.41 -7.72 -10.50
CA HIS A 136 -1.83 -8.22 -11.75
C HIS A 136 -0.68 -9.23 -11.63
N ASP A 137 -0.07 -9.41 -10.45
CA ASP A 137 1.15 -10.23 -10.33
C ASP A 137 1.16 -11.21 -9.14
N ASN A 138 0.12 -11.20 -8.31
CA ASN A 138 0.05 -12.01 -7.09
C ASN A 138 -1.41 -12.25 -6.69
N ASP A 139 -1.73 -13.41 -6.10
CA ASP A 139 -3.06 -13.69 -5.52
C ASP A 139 -3.30 -12.90 -4.20
N TRP A 140 -2.93 -11.60 -4.17
CA TRP A 140 -3.30 -10.64 -3.13
C TRP A 140 -4.80 -10.31 -3.19
N SER A 141 -5.52 -10.77 -4.22
CA SER A 141 -6.96 -10.54 -4.39
C SER A 141 -7.82 -11.20 -3.29
N LYS A 142 -7.26 -12.18 -2.56
CA LYS A 142 -7.97 -12.92 -1.51
C LYS A 142 -7.51 -12.48 -0.11
N PRO A 143 -8.38 -11.85 0.70
CA PRO A 143 -8.09 -11.65 2.11
C PRO A 143 -7.88 -13.01 2.77
N THR A 144 -6.70 -13.25 3.35
CA THR A 144 -6.47 -14.48 4.15
C THR A 144 -6.97 -14.31 5.60
N SER A 145 -7.26 -13.08 6.01
CA SER A 145 -8.17 -12.76 7.10
C SER A 145 -8.59 -11.29 7.00
N THR A 146 -9.89 -11.04 6.94
CA THR A 146 -10.46 -9.72 7.26
C THR A 146 -10.98 -9.85 8.69
N THR A 147 -10.27 -9.31 9.68
CA THR A 147 -10.88 -9.14 11.01
C THR A 147 -11.80 -7.93 10.93
N ALA A 148 -12.99 -8.13 10.37
CA ALA A 148 -14.10 -7.22 10.60
C ALA A 148 -14.51 -7.42 12.06
N GLY A 149 -13.97 -6.58 12.96
CA GLY A 149 -14.50 -6.47 14.32
C GLY A 149 -16.00 -6.17 14.19
N ARG A 150 -16.84 -7.15 14.54
CA ARG A 150 -18.28 -6.99 14.48
C ARG A 150 -18.64 -5.83 15.41
N ARG A 151 -19.25 -4.77 14.86
CA ARG A 151 -19.80 -3.56 15.51
C ARG A 151 -18.83 -2.38 15.68
N PHE A 152 -18.41 -1.78 14.58
CA PHE A 152 -17.87 -0.40 14.56
C PHE A 152 -18.62 0.43 13.51
N SER A 153 -18.76 1.74 13.78
CA SER A 153 -19.56 2.68 12.98
C SER A 153 -19.16 2.71 11.49
N PRO A 154 -20.10 2.97 10.56
CA PRO A 154 -19.89 2.85 9.10
C PRO A 154 -18.87 3.82 8.49
N GLN A 155 -18.23 4.67 9.28
CA GLN A 155 -17.26 5.67 8.82
C GLN A 155 -15.80 5.17 8.83
N PHE A 156 -15.50 4.09 9.54
CA PHE A 156 -14.15 3.51 9.62
C PHE A 156 -14.19 2.05 9.19
N VAL A 157 -14.04 1.81 7.89
CA VAL A 157 -13.70 0.47 7.40
C VAL A 157 -12.24 0.22 7.76
N GLN A 158 -12.01 -0.27 8.98
CA GLN A 158 -10.71 -0.80 9.38
C GLN A 158 -10.53 -2.15 8.68
N CYS A 159 -10.17 -2.11 7.39
CA CYS A 159 -9.80 -3.30 6.65
C CYS A 159 -8.41 -3.72 7.15
N THR A 160 -8.38 -4.63 8.11
CA THR A 160 -7.15 -5.38 8.41
C THR A 160 -7.07 -6.48 7.39
N LEU A 161 -6.34 -6.25 6.29
CA LEU A 161 -5.97 -7.29 5.34
C LEU A 161 -4.58 -7.76 5.70
N THR A 162 -4.49 -8.96 6.29
CA THR A 162 -3.22 -9.69 6.33
C THR A 162 -3.21 -10.62 5.14
N HIS A 163 -2.17 -10.52 4.32
CA HIS A 163 -1.89 -11.49 3.29
C HIS A 163 -0.59 -12.21 3.61
N ARG A 164 -0.66 -13.53 3.82
CA ARG A 164 0.53 -14.40 3.79
C ARG A 164 0.75 -14.92 2.38
N LEU A 165 1.99 -14.86 1.90
CA LEU A 165 2.39 -15.71 0.79
C LEU A 165 2.28 -17.17 1.23
N THR A 166 1.27 -17.90 0.77
CA THR A 166 1.41 -19.35 0.65
C THR A 166 2.25 -19.58 -0.59
N SER A 167 3.54 -19.86 -0.41
CA SER A 167 4.39 -20.35 -1.49
C SER A 167 3.82 -21.67 -2.01
N ARG A 168 2.97 -21.65 -3.04
CA ARG A 168 2.82 -22.80 -3.93
C ARG A 168 4.00 -22.79 -4.90
N VAL A 169 5.15 -23.25 -4.41
CA VAL A 169 6.08 -23.95 -5.29
C VAL A 169 5.45 -25.31 -5.55
N ALA A 170 4.59 -25.40 -6.56
CA ALA A 170 4.29 -26.62 -7.33
C ALA A 170 3.15 -26.38 -8.31
N ALA A 171 3.40 -26.77 -9.57
CA ALA A 171 2.41 -27.05 -10.60
C ALA A 171 1.84 -25.88 -11.45
N THR A 172 2.71 -25.04 -12.02
CA THR A 172 2.39 -24.38 -13.30
C THR A 172 3.60 -24.11 -14.21
N SER A 173 4.70 -24.86 -14.06
CA SER A 173 5.89 -24.70 -14.91
C SER A 173 6.09 -25.79 -15.98
N GLN A 174 5.28 -26.85 -16.04
CA GLN A 174 5.46 -27.89 -17.07
C GLN A 174 4.66 -27.65 -18.35
N ALA A 175 3.46 -27.05 -18.27
CA ALA A 175 2.62 -26.82 -19.46
C ALA A 175 3.16 -25.67 -20.36
N THR A 176 3.74 -24.64 -19.77
CA THR A 176 4.28 -23.47 -20.51
C THR A 176 5.64 -23.79 -21.14
N VAL A 177 6.47 -24.58 -20.46
CA VAL A 177 7.78 -25.04 -21.00
C VAL A 177 7.59 -26.07 -22.12
N ALA A 178 6.58 -26.96 -22.02
CA ALA A 178 6.25 -27.89 -23.09
C ALA A 178 5.77 -27.18 -24.37
N ARG A 179 4.90 -26.17 -24.26
CA ARG A 179 4.43 -25.37 -25.41
C ARG A 179 5.53 -24.52 -26.04
N ALA A 180 6.45 -23.97 -25.25
CA ALA A 180 7.59 -23.22 -25.75
C ALA A 180 8.62 -24.10 -26.48
N SER A 181 8.86 -25.32 -25.98
CA SER A 181 9.76 -26.30 -26.63
C SER A 181 9.19 -26.82 -27.96
N GLU A 182 7.87 -27.02 -28.04
CA GLU A 182 7.21 -27.53 -29.25
C GLU A 182 7.09 -26.47 -30.35
N ALA A 183 6.82 -25.20 -29.97
CA ALA A 183 6.89 -24.06 -30.90
C ALA A 183 8.32 -23.85 -31.46
N SER A 184 9.33 -24.05 -30.61
CA SER A 184 10.75 -23.92 -31.01
C SER A 184 11.27 -25.09 -31.85
N ARG A 185 10.62 -26.26 -31.81
CA ARG A 185 10.86 -27.37 -32.76
C ARG A 185 10.16 -27.16 -34.10
N ARG A 186 8.91 -26.65 -34.11
CA ARG A 186 8.19 -26.33 -35.36
C ARG A 186 8.84 -25.19 -36.16
N MET A 187 9.45 -24.21 -35.49
CA MET A 187 10.18 -23.13 -36.18
C MET A 187 11.53 -23.55 -36.76
N ARG A 188 12.10 -24.69 -36.34
CA ARG A 188 13.41 -25.20 -36.83
C ARG A 188 13.31 -26.19 -37.99
N SER A 189 12.11 -26.59 -38.41
CA SER A 189 11.93 -27.53 -39.53
C SER A 189 11.52 -26.88 -40.86
N THR A 190 11.46 -25.55 -40.96
CA THR A 190 11.04 -24.81 -42.17
C THR A 190 12.05 -23.76 -42.63
N SER A 191 13.35 -24.08 -42.56
CA SER A 191 14.37 -23.27 -43.24
C SER A 191 15.49 -24.15 -43.81
N THR A 192 15.25 -24.77 -44.96
CA THR A 192 16.29 -25.28 -45.84
C THR A 192 16.64 -24.18 -46.84
N TYR A 193 17.73 -23.44 -46.60
CA TYR A 193 18.35 -22.58 -47.61
C TYR A 193 19.50 -23.33 -48.30
N SER A 194 19.38 -23.41 -49.62
CA SER A 194 20.39 -23.94 -50.55
C SER A 194 21.60 -23.02 -50.62
N VAL A 195 22.82 -23.57 -50.49
CA VAL A 195 24.08 -22.84 -50.69
C VAL A 195 24.63 -23.18 -52.08
N ALA A 196 24.60 -22.20 -52.99
CA ALA A 196 25.23 -22.27 -54.30
C ALA A 196 26.75 -22.07 -54.18
N ARG A 197 27.51 -22.94 -54.86
CA ARG A 197 28.97 -22.85 -55.04
C ARG A 197 29.32 -21.66 -55.93
N TYR A 198 30.35 -20.91 -55.58
CA TYR A 198 31.08 -20.08 -56.54
C TYR A 198 32.54 -20.53 -56.57
N THR A 199 32.96 -21.03 -57.73
CA THR A 199 34.36 -21.21 -58.14
C THR A 199 34.66 -20.17 -59.23
N LYS A 200 35.66 -19.34 -59.00
CA LYS A 200 36.87 -19.20 -59.84
C LYS A 200 37.88 -18.32 -59.12
#